data_AF-A0A9E5ZQW0-F1
#
_entry.id   AF-A0A9E5ZQW0-F1
#
_cell.length_a   1.000
_cell.length_b   1.000
_cell.length_c   1.000
_cell.angle_alpha   90.00
_cell.angle_beta   90.00
_cell.angle_gamma   90.00
#
_symmetry.space_group_name_H-M   'P 1'
#
loop_
_entity.id
_entity.type
_entity.pdbx_description
1 polymer ?
#
loop_
_entity_poly.entity_id
_entity_poly.type
_entity_poly.pdbx_seq_one_letter_code
_entity_poly.pdbx_strand_id
1 'polypeptide(L)'
;MAGKDRFLYRVVDKQGNTIDFLPTKRRTKGSVQKFLNKAIGNNGKPRIINIDKSGASTAGIKTWNKRIFTSKSIKIRRVKYLNNIKEQDHRNIKRRITITTGFKEFESAQRTLSAIEITNIIRKVQIVKPKTLHLKHFAR
;
A
#
# COMPACT_ATOMS: atom_id res chain seq x y z
N MET A 1 -20.48 -9.78 -18.80
CA MET A 1 -20.15 -9.98 -17.37
C MET A 1 -19.03 -9.02 -16.97
N ALA A 2 -19.33 -7.99 -16.17
CA ALA A 2 -18.34 -7.04 -15.69
C ALA A 2 -17.41 -7.70 -14.64
N GLY A 3 -16.11 -7.36 -14.66
CA GLY A 3 -15.14 -7.85 -13.68
C GLY A 3 -15.48 -7.42 -12.25
N LYS A 4 -15.06 -8.21 -11.25
CA LYS A 4 -15.27 -7.89 -9.83
C LYS A 4 -14.23 -6.89 -9.33
N ASP A 5 -14.65 -5.86 -8.61
CA ASP A 5 -13.74 -4.88 -8.00
C ASP A 5 -12.69 -5.55 -7.11
N ARG A 6 -11.41 -5.22 -7.36
CA ARG A 6 -10.25 -5.67 -6.59
C ARG A 6 -9.56 -4.47 -5.96
N PHE A 7 -8.94 -4.68 -4.81
CA PHE A 7 -8.27 -3.63 -4.05
C PHE A 7 -6.76 -3.88 -4.03
N LEU A 8 -5.96 -2.82 -4.02
CA LEU A 8 -4.51 -2.88 -3.96
C LEU A 8 -4.04 -1.96 -2.85
N TYR A 9 -3.62 -2.52 -1.72
CA TYR A 9 -2.97 -1.74 -0.68
C TYR A 9 -1.50 -1.57 -0.99
N ARG A 10 -0.95 -0.39 -0.68
CA ARG A 10 0.45 -0.03 -1.01
C ARG A 10 1.07 0.76 0.11
N VAL A 11 2.38 0.82 0.18
CA VAL A 11 3.16 1.65 1.09
C VAL A 11 4.19 2.31 0.21
N VAL A 12 4.28 3.64 0.26
CA VAL A 12 5.20 4.41 -0.56
C VAL A 12 6.08 5.30 0.30
N ASP A 13 7.33 5.54 -0.12
CA ASP A 13 8.18 6.53 0.53
C ASP A 13 7.77 7.97 0.17
N LYS A 14 8.50 8.97 0.69
CA LYS A 14 8.20 10.39 0.42
C LYS A 14 8.49 10.79 -1.04
N GLN A 15 9.21 9.97 -1.79
CA GLN A 15 9.52 10.13 -3.20
C GLN A 15 8.52 9.37 -4.10
N GLY A 16 7.55 8.66 -3.52
CA GLY A 16 6.59 7.85 -4.26
C GLY A 16 7.14 6.50 -4.71
N ASN A 17 8.23 6.01 -4.13
CA ASN A 17 8.74 4.67 -4.38
C ASN A 17 7.92 3.63 -3.61
N THR A 18 7.59 2.51 -4.25
CA THR A 18 6.86 1.41 -3.61
C THR A 18 7.77 0.70 -2.62
N ILE A 19 7.35 0.62 -1.36
CA ILE A 19 8.02 -0.13 -0.31
C ILE A 19 7.39 -1.53 -0.18
N ASP A 20 6.05 -1.58 -0.15
CA ASP A 20 5.32 -2.85 -0.11
C ASP A 20 3.93 -2.68 -0.73
N PHE A 21 3.32 -3.78 -1.17
CA PHE A 21 1.98 -3.83 -1.71
C PHE A 21 1.27 -5.16 -1.40
N LEU A 22 -0.06 -5.14 -1.45
CA LEU A 22 -0.92 -6.31 -1.27
C LEU A 22 -2.22 -6.18 -2.07
N PRO A 23 -2.43 -7.00 -3.11
CA PRO A 23 -3.72 -7.17 -3.77
C PRO A 23 -4.71 -7.93 -2.86
N THR A 24 -5.96 -7.47 -2.77
CA THR A 24 -7.01 -8.13 -1.98
C THR A 24 -8.35 -8.20 -2.71
N LYS A 25 -9.10 -9.29 -2.46
CA LYS A 25 -10.44 -9.50 -3.00
C LYS A 25 -11.47 -8.49 -2.48
N ARG A 26 -11.30 -8.00 -1.26
CA ARG A 26 -12.26 -7.16 -0.53
C ARG A 26 -11.56 -6.06 0.23
N ARG A 27 -12.30 -5.00 0.54
CA ARG A 27 -11.88 -3.89 1.40
C ARG A 27 -12.42 -4.07 2.81
N THR A 28 -11.75 -4.91 3.60
CA THR A 28 -12.15 -5.18 4.99
C THR A 28 -11.10 -4.70 5.98
N LYS A 29 -11.48 -4.50 7.25
CA LYS A 29 -10.53 -4.24 8.34
C LYS A 29 -9.45 -5.32 8.42
N GLY A 30 -9.83 -6.58 8.21
CA GLY A 30 -8.89 -7.71 8.17
C GLY A 30 -7.85 -7.59 7.05
N SER A 31 -8.24 -7.12 5.86
CA SER A 31 -7.31 -6.87 4.76
C SER A 31 -6.30 -5.76 5.08
N VAL A 32 -6.75 -4.66 5.69
CA VAL A 32 -5.87 -3.58 6.16
C VAL A 32 -4.86 -4.09 7.19
N GLN A 33 -5.33 -4.90 8.14
CA GLN A 33 -4.47 -5.44 9.20
C GLN A 33 -3.46 -6.47 8.67
N LYS A 34 -3.87 -7.35 7.75
CA LYS A 34 -2.96 -8.26 7.05
C LYS A 34 -1.87 -7.49 6.30
N PHE A 35 -2.26 -6.44 5.57
CA PHE A 35 -1.28 -5.61 4.87
C PHE A 35 -0.33 -4.88 5.82
N LEU A 36 -0.85 -4.31 6.91
CA LEU A 36 -0.03 -3.61 7.91
C LEU A 36 0.99 -4.54 8.57
N ASN A 37 0.58 -5.76 8.93
CA ASN A 37 1.48 -6.78 9.48
C ASN A 37 2.56 -7.18 8.47
N LYS A 38 2.19 -7.40 7.20
CA LYS A 38 3.12 -7.73 6.12
C LYS A 38 4.16 -6.62 5.91
N ALA A 39 3.68 -5.39 5.73
CA ALA A 39 4.54 -4.24 5.46
C ALA A 39 5.54 -4.01 6.61
N ILE A 40 5.08 -4.07 7.86
CA ILE A 40 5.92 -3.87 9.04
C ILE A 40 6.88 -5.04 9.27
N GLY A 41 6.42 -6.29 9.04
CA GLY A 41 7.29 -7.46 9.13
C GLY A 41 8.45 -7.40 8.13
N ASN A 42 8.16 -6.97 6.89
CA ASN A 42 9.15 -6.94 5.82
C ASN A 42 10.13 -5.75 5.91
N ASN A 43 9.67 -4.60 6.41
CA ASN A 43 10.41 -3.33 6.29
C ASN A 43 10.67 -2.64 7.64
N GLY A 44 10.34 -3.29 8.76
CA GLY A 44 10.54 -2.78 10.12
C GLY A 44 9.54 -1.72 10.57
N LYS A 45 9.49 -1.45 11.88
CA LYS A 45 8.48 -0.54 12.44
C LYS A 45 8.74 0.94 12.07
N PRO A 46 7.76 1.65 11.49
CA PRO A 46 7.88 3.08 11.22
C PRO A 46 7.67 3.90 12.50
N ARG A 47 8.37 5.03 12.63
CA ARG A 47 8.09 6.01 13.69
C ARG A 47 6.81 6.82 13.40
N ILE A 48 6.61 7.17 12.13
CA ILE A 48 5.50 7.99 11.65
C ILE A 48 4.95 7.32 10.39
N ILE A 49 3.63 7.28 10.26
CA ILE A 49 2.93 6.86 9.04
C ILE A 49 2.00 7.99 8.60
N ASN A 50 2.14 8.41 7.34
CA ASN A 50 1.10 9.19 6.67
C ASN A 50 -0.01 8.28 6.16
N ILE A 51 -1.27 8.57 6.52
CA ILE A 51 -2.45 7.87 6.01
C ILE A 51 -3.44 8.84 5.36
N ASP A 52 -4.31 8.29 4.53
CA ASP A 52 -5.48 9.00 4.02
C ASP A 52 -6.49 9.30 5.15
N LYS A 53 -7.53 10.09 4.84
CA LYS A 53 -8.62 10.38 5.79
C LYS A 53 -9.55 9.17 6.05
N SER A 54 -9.12 7.93 5.77
CA SER A 54 -9.99 6.76 5.95
C SER A 54 -9.99 6.25 7.40
N GLY A 55 -11.19 5.96 7.90
CA GLY A 55 -11.39 5.39 9.23
C GLY A 55 -10.75 3.99 9.37
N ALA A 56 -10.74 3.20 8.29
CA ALA A 56 -10.16 1.85 8.27
C ALA A 56 -8.64 1.85 8.49
N SER A 57 -7.90 2.75 7.84
CA SER A 57 -6.44 2.90 8.03
C SER A 57 -6.12 3.36 9.45
N THR A 58 -6.90 4.32 9.97
CA THR A 58 -6.74 4.81 11.35
C THR A 58 -6.98 3.68 12.37
N ALA A 59 -8.05 2.90 12.17
CA ALA A 59 -8.36 1.76 13.03
C ALA A 59 -7.27 0.67 12.96
N GLY A 60 -6.76 0.35 11.77
CA GLY A 60 -5.69 -0.63 11.59
C GLY A 60 -4.43 -0.30 12.39
N ILE A 61 -3.96 0.95 12.30
CA ILE A 61 -2.78 1.40 13.05
C ILE A 61 -3.04 1.43 14.56
N LYS A 62 -4.23 1.88 14.99
CA LYS A 62 -4.60 1.86 16.41
C LYS A 62 -4.61 0.44 16.97
N THR A 63 -5.22 -0.52 16.26
CA THR A 63 -5.23 -1.93 16.66
C THR A 63 -3.82 -2.51 16.72
N TRP A 64 -2.96 -2.18 15.74
CA TRP A 64 -1.58 -2.63 15.74
C TRP A 64 -0.77 -2.06 16.91
N ASN A 65 -0.90 -0.77 17.19
CA ASN A 65 -0.28 -0.13 18.35
C ASN A 65 -0.77 -0.73 19.68
N LYS A 66 -2.05 -1.09 19.79
CA LYS A 66 -2.60 -1.75 21.00
C LYS A 66 -2.05 -3.16 21.20
N ARG A 67 -1.80 -3.90 20.12
CA ARG A 67 -1.31 -5.29 20.18
C ARG A 67 0.16 -5.37 20.60
N ILE A 68 0.92 -4.30 20.43
CA ILE A 68 2.36 -4.30 20.65
C ILE A 68 2.68 -3.56 21.93
N PHE A 69 3.19 -4.30 22.91
CA PHE A 69 3.61 -3.82 24.23
C PHE A 69 4.91 -2.99 24.19
N THR A 70 5.12 -2.21 23.13
CA THR A 70 6.29 -1.33 22.99
C THR A 70 5.94 0.10 23.37
N SER A 71 6.81 0.75 24.16
CA SER A 71 6.66 2.15 24.59
C SER A 71 6.54 3.16 23.44
N LYS A 72 7.09 2.86 22.27
CA LYS A 72 7.07 3.73 21.08
C LYS A 72 5.94 3.37 20.13
N SER A 73 4.76 3.99 20.25
CA SER A 73 3.66 3.80 19.29
C SER A 73 3.95 4.45 17.93
N ILE A 74 3.37 3.90 16.85
CA ILE A 74 3.41 4.51 15.52
C ILE A 74 2.57 5.79 15.54
N LYS A 75 3.18 6.93 15.21
CA LYS A 75 2.45 8.21 15.08
C LYS A 75 1.75 8.32 13.74
N ILE A 76 0.47 8.69 13.76
CA ILE A 76 -0.32 8.93 12.55
C ILE A 76 -0.18 10.39 12.13
N ARG A 77 0.10 10.64 10.84
CA ARG A 77 0.12 11.97 10.21
C ARG A 77 -0.82 12.01 9.01
N ARG A 78 -1.33 13.19 8.66
CA ARG A 78 -2.18 13.43 7.48
C ARG A 78 -1.74 14.68 6.74
N VAL A 79 -0.78 14.55 5.83
CA VAL A 79 -0.23 15.64 5.00
C VAL A 79 -0.87 15.61 3.61
N LYS A 80 -1.45 16.74 3.18
CA LYS A 80 -2.10 16.86 1.86
C LYS A 80 -1.13 16.55 0.72
N TYR A 81 0.07 17.12 0.75
CA TYR A 81 1.09 16.89 -0.28
C TYR A 81 1.47 15.40 -0.45
N LEU A 82 1.70 14.69 0.66
CA LEU A 82 2.01 13.24 0.61
C LEU A 82 0.82 12.42 0.09
N ASN A 83 -0.40 12.85 0.40
CA ASN A 83 -1.59 12.25 -0.18
C ASN A 83 -1.66 12.52 -1.69
N ASN A 84 -1.30 13.70 -2.18
CA ASN A 84 -1.30 14.01 -3.62
C ASN A 84 -0.33 13.10 -4.40
N ILE A 85 0.88 12.86 -3.90
CA ILE A 85 1.84 11.92 -4.50
C ILE A 85 1.21 10.53 -4.62
N LYS A 86 0.61 10.06 -3.52
CA LYS A 86 -0.06 8.76 -3.45
C LYS A 86 -1.22 8.66 -4.45
N GLU A 87 -2.10 9.67 -4.49
CA GLU A 87 -3.24 9.68 -5.40
C GLU A 87 -2.81 9.75 -6.87
N GLN A 88 -1.73 10.48 -7.20
CA GLN A 88 -1.17 10.51 -8.56
C GLN A 88 -0.68 9.12 -8.98
N ASP A 89 0.06 8.43 -8.11
CA ASP A 89 0.58 7.10 -8.40
C ASP A 89 -0.58 6.08 -8.57
N HIS A 90 -1.65 6.20 -7.78
CA HIS A 90 -2.86 5.40 -7.94
C HIS A 90 -3.57 5.63 -9.28
N ARG A 91 -3.66 6.88 -9.76
CA ARG A 91 -4.28 7.20 -11.05
C ARG A 91 -3.58 6.46 -12.20
N ASN A 92 -2.25 6.42 -12.17
CA ASN A 92 -1.46 5.74 -13.19
C ASN A 92 -1.76 4.23 -13.24
N ILE A 93 -1.86 3.59 -12.07
CA ILE A 93 -2.16 2.15 -11.96
C ILE A 93 -3.60 1.86 -12.37
N LYS A 94 -4.57 2.64 -11.88
CA LYS A 94 -5.98 2.49 -12.26
C LYS A 94 -6.15 2.61 -13.77
N ARG A 95 -5.53 3.61 -14.41
CA ARG A 95 -5.58 3.77 -15.87
C ARG A 95 -5.10 2.52 -16.60
N ARG A 96 -4.00 1.91 -16.16
CA ARG A 96 -3.48 0.67 -16.76
C ARG A 96 -4.47 -0.49 -16.60
N ILE A 97 -5.05 -0.67 -15.42
CA ILE A 97 -6.03 -1.74 -15.14
C ILE A 97 -7.31 -1.55 -15.96
N THR A 98 -7.82 -0.31 -16.05
CA THR A 98 -9.04 0.01 -16.80
C THR A 98 -8.91 -0.32 -18.29
N ILE A 99 -7.73 -0.11 -18.88
CA ILE A 99 -7.46 -0.45 -20.29
C ILE A 99 -7.50 -1.98 -20.52
N THR A 100 -7.20 -2.80 -19.51
CA THR A 100 -7.11 -4.28 -19.62
C THR A 100 -8.47 -4.98 -19.34
N THR A 101 -9.60 -4.32 -19.57
CA THR A 101 -10.98 -4.89 -19.55
C THR A 101 -11.45 -5.62 -18.28
N GLY A 102 -10.73 -5.52 -17.16
CA GLY A 102 -11.16 -6.03 -15.86
C GLY A 102 -11.04 -7.56 -15.74
N PHE A 103 -10.49 -8.03 -14.62
CA PHE A 103 -10.24 -9.45 -14.40
C PHE A 103 -11.51 -10.20 -13.97
N LYS A 104 -11.82 -11.33 -14.65
CA LYS A 104 -12.87 -12.26 -14.22
C LYS A 104 -12.48 -12.97 -12.92
N GLU A 105 -11.25 -13.50 -12.87
CA GLU A 105 -10.71 -14.24 -11.73
C GLU A 105 -9.75 -13.41 -10.86
N PHE A 106 -9.73 -13.71 -9.55
CA PHE A 106 -8.85 -12.98 -8.61
C PHE A 106 -7.38 -13.32 -8.81
N GLU A 107 -7.04 -14.58 -9.04
CA GLU A 107 -5.64 -15.00 -9.21
C GLU A 107 -5.01 -14.29 -10.41
N SER A 108 -5.75 -14.18 -11.52
CA SER A 108 -5.33 -13.42 -12.71
C SER A 108 -5.15 -11.93 -12.40
N ALA A 109 -6.07 -11.36 -11.62
CA ALA A 109 -5.93 -9.97 -11.15
C ALA A 109 -4.69 -9.78 -10.27
N GLN A 110 -4.46 -10.69 -9.32
CA GLN A 110 -3.35 -10.62 -8.39
C GLN A 110 -2.00 -10.73 -9.11
N ARG A 111 -1.86 -11.66 -10.06
CA ARG A 111 -0.64 -11.80 -10.88
C ARG A 111 -0.39 -10.54 -11.69
N THR A 112 -1.41 -10.01 -12.36
CA THR A 112 -1.25 -8.83 -13.21
C THR A 112 -0.96 -7.57 -12.40
N LEU A 113 -1.66 -7.35 -11.28
CA LEU A 113 -1.38 -6.22 -10.38
C LEU A 113 0.04 -6.30 -9.83
N SER A 114 0.48 -7.49 -9.43
CA SER A 114 1.86 -7.72 -8.97
C SER A 114 2.87 -7.43 -10.08
N ALA A 115 2.64 -7.89 -11.30
CA ALA A 115 3.51 -7.64 -12.44
C ALA A 115 3.61 -6.14 -12.79
N ILE A 116 2.49 -5.41 -12.74
CA ILE A 116 2.46 -3.95 -12.94
C ILE A 116 3.29 -3.24 -11.87
N GLU A 117 3.15 -3.62 -10.59
CA GLU A 117 3.95 -3.05 -9.51
C GLU A 117 5.44 -3.34 -9.67
N ILE A 118 5.82 -4.59 -9.95
CA ILE A 118 7.21 -4.97 -10.19
C ILE A 118 7.79 -4.16 -11.35
N THR A 119 7.06 -4.04 -12.44
CA THR A 119 7.50 -3.22 -13.59
C THR A 119 7.68 -1.75 -13.22
N ASN A 120 6.82 -1.20 -12.36
CA ASN A 120 6.96 0.17 -11.87
C ASN A 120 8.19 0.33 -10.96
N ILE A 121 8.48 -0.65 -10.10
CA ILE A 121 9.68 -0.68 -9.26
C ILE A 121 10.95 -0.71 -10.12
N ILE A 122 10.97 -1.54 -11.18
CA ILE A 122 12.06 -1.63 -12.16
C ILE A 122 12.23 -0.29 -12.89
N ARG A 123 11.15 0.29 -13.43
CA ARG A 123 11.19 1.58 -14.14
C ARG A 123 11.69 2.73 -13.26
N LYS A 124 11.41 2.69 -11.96
CA LYS A 124 11.92 3.66 -10.97
C LYS A 124 13.36 3.35 -10.53
N VAL A 125 14.03 2.35 -11.12
CA VAL A 125 15.42 1.94 -10.84
C VAL A 125 15.64 1.58 -9.36
N GLN A 126 14.58 1.09 -8.69
CA GLN A 126 14.64 0.77 -7.25
C GLN A 126 15.43 -0.52 -6.95
N ILE A 127 15.55 -1.42 -7.92
CA ILE A 127 16.29 -2.69 -7.77
C ILE A 127 17.81 -2.45 -7.75
N VAL A 128 18.29 -1.43 -8.46
CA VAL A 128 19.72 -1.12 -8.61
C VAL A 128 20.26 -0.28 -7.45
N LYS A 129 19.38 0.44 -6.73
CA LYS A 129 19.73 1.24 -5.54
C LYS A 129 18.82 0.86 -4.38
N PRO A 130 19.10 -0.24 -3.66
CA PRO A 130 18.36 -0.59 -2.46
C PRO A 130 18.65 0.47 -1.39
N LYS A 131 17.87 1.55 -1.37
CA LYS A 131 17.82 2.44 -0.21
C LYS A 131 17.31 1.60 0.96
N THR A 132 17.91 1.77 2.13
CA THR A 132 17.40 1.27 3.40
C THR A 132 15.96 1.77 3.55
N LEU A 133 14.99 0.93 3.19
CA LEU A 133 13.58 1.26 3.04
C LEU A 133 12.94 1.29 4.43
N HIS A 134 13.21 2.34 5.20
CA HIS A 134 12.44 2.61 6.40
C HIS A 134 10.99 2.88 5.99
N LEU A 135 10.06 2.10 6.54
CA LEU A 135 8.63 2.41 6.46
C LEU A 135 8.40 3.84 6.92
N LYS A 136 7.77 4.64 6.05
CA LYS A 136 7.43 6.02 6.37
C LYS A 136 5.95 6.32 6.11
N HIS A 137 5.25 5.58 5.24
CA HIS A 137 3.84 5.87 4.92
C HIS A 137 3.03 4.64 4.50
N PHE A 138 1.73 4.65 4.78
CA PHE A 138 0.81 3.54 4.50
C PHE A 138 -0.29 4.06 3.58
N ALA A 139 -0.42 3.41 2.43
CA ALA A 139 -1.38 3.73 1.39
C ALA A 139 -2.45 2.64 1.27
N ARG A 140 -3.59 3.07 0.73
CA ARG A 140 -4.80 2.32 0.47
C ARG A 140 -5.21 2.59 -0.96
#